data_AF-A0A3D8VA86-F1
#
_entry.id   AF-A0A3D8VA86-F1
#
_cell.length_a   1.000
_cell.length_b   1.000
_cell.length_c   1.000
_cell.angle_alpha   90.00
_cell.angle_beta   90.00
_cell.angle_gamma   90.00
#
_symmetry.space_group_name_H-M   'P 1'
#
loop_
_entity.id
_entity.type
_entity.pdbx_description
1 polymer ?
#
loop_
_entity_poly.entity_id
_entity_poly.type
_entity_poly.pdbx_seq_one_letter_code
_entity_poly.pdbx_strand_id
1 'polypeptide(L)' 'MALPGIAGLPMERVMSENTCAVCDYPLDENRVEVTIGGRTVEACCEECAQKLREAERSA' A
#
# COMPACT_ATOMS: atom_id res chain seq x y z
N MET A 1 -34.12 -4.94 19.38
CA MET A 1 -34.33 -3.49 19.51
C MET A 1 -33.08 -2.94 20.20
N ALA A 2 -32.09 -2.28 19.61
CA ALA A 2 -31.88 -1.72 18.27
C ALA A 2 -30.38 -1.86 17.89
N LEU A 3 -30.14 -2.40 16.69
CA LEU A 3 -29.16 -2.09 15.63
C LEU A 3 -27.69 -1.66 15.92
N PRO A 4 -26.79 -1.90 14.94
CA PRO A 4 -25.37 -2.23 15.09
C PRO A 4 -24.42 -1.03 14.96
N GLY A 5 -23.41 -0.98 15.83
CA GLY A 5 -22.35 0.03 15.81
C GLY A 5 -21.18 -0.41 14.93
N ILE A 6 -21.32 -0.18 13.62
CA ILE A 6 -20.21 0.09 12.71
C ILE A 6 -19.37 1.25 13.27
N ALA A 7 -18.37 0.97 14.11
CA ALA A 7 -17.36 1.96 14.46
C ALA A 7 -16.46 2.13 13.23
N GLY A 8 -16.81 3.15 12.44
CA GLY A 8 -16.06 3.58 11.27
C GLY A 8 -14.59 3.85 11.60
N LEU A 9 -13.79 3.62 10.56
CA LEU A 9 -12.40 3.98 10.39
C LEU A 9 -12.03 5.30 11.11
N PRO A 10 -10.86 5.39 11.76
CA PRO A 10 -10.06 6.60 11.62
C PRO A 10 -9.58 6.68 10.16
N MET A 11 -10.48 7.17 9.31
CA MET A 11 -10.07 7.95 8.16
C MET A 11 -9.35 9.18 8.75
N GLU A 12 -8.15 9.43 8.24
CA GLU A 12 -7.36 10.64 8.49
C GLU A 12 -6.55 10.70 9.81
N ARG A 13 -5.44 9.99 9.81
CA ARG A 13 -4.16 10.72 9.70
C ARG A 13 -3.32 10.04 8.65
N VAL A 14 -3.39 10.57 7.44
CA VAL A 14 -2.31 10.49 6.47
C VAL A 14 -1.09 11.15 7.12
N MET A 15 -0.41 10.43 8.02
CA MET A 15 1.04 10.55 7.99
C MET A 15 1.39 9.89 6.67
N SER A 16 1.90 10.67 5.73
CA SER A 16 2.62 10.15 4.56
C SER A 16 3.91 9.49 5.04
N GLU A 17 3.79 8.52 5.93
CA GLU A 17 4.73 7.43 6.03
C GLU A 17 4.41 6.61 4.78
N ASN A 18 5.14 6.87 3.69
CA ASN A 18 5.10 5.99 2.53
C ASN A 18 5.49 4.62 3.08
N THR A 19 4.55 3.75 3.44
CA THR A 19 4.86 2.41 3.94
C THR A 19 4.69 1.41 2.81
N CYS A 20 5.52 0.36 2.83
CA CYS A 20 5.55 -0.60 1.76
C CYS A 20 4.24 -1.39 1.79
N ALA A 21 3.47 -1.36 0.70
CA ALA A 21 2.22 -2.11 0.61
C ALA A 21 2.38 -3.64 0.74
N VAL A 22 3.61 -4.15 0.73
CA VAL A 22 3.92 -5.59 0.84
C VAL A 22 4.30 -5.99 2.26
N CYS A 23 5.10 -5.18 2.95
CA CYS A 23 5.71 -5.53 4.23
C CYS A 23 5.51 -4.48 5.32
N ASP A 24 4.73 -3.43 5.04
CA ASP A 24 4.38 -2.31 5.93
C ASP A 24 5.60 -1.55 6.49
N TYR A 25 6.79 -1.76 5.90
CA TYR A 25 8.02 -1.11 6.31
C TYR A 25 8.05 0.34 5.82
N PRO A 26 8.56 1.31 6.60
CA PRO A 26 8.70 2.70 6.14
C PRO A 26 9.58 2.79 4.88
N LEU A 27 9.09 3.45 3.84
CA LEU A 27 9.87 3.78 2.65
C LEU A 27 10.73 5.01 2.94
N ASP A 28 12.02 4.80 2.77
CA ASP A 28 13.00 5.87 2.67
C ASP A 28 13.15 6.35 1.21
N GLU A 29 14.06 7.31 1.01
CA GLU A 29 14.47 7.83 -0.30
C GLU A 29 14.97 6.76 -1.29
N ASN A 30 15.31 5.55 -0.81
CA ASN A 30 15.73 4.40 -1.63
C ASN A 30 14.56 3.56 -2.19
N ARG A 31 13.31 4.00 -1.99
CA ARG A 31 12.13 3.31 -2.52
C ARG A 31 12.15 3.20 -4.04
N VAL A 32 11.57 2.12 -4.55
CA VAL A 32 11.40 1.90 -5.99
C VAL A 32 9.97 2.17 -6.41
N GLU A 33 9.80 2.92 -7.50
CA GLU A 33 8.50 3.24 -8.08
C GLU A 33 8.08 2.18 -9.09
N VAL A 34 6.87 1.64 -8.93
CA VAL A 34 6.28 0.65 -9.83
C VAL A 34 4.90 1.07 -10.29
N THR A 35 4.68 1.06 -11.60
CA THR A 35 3.37 1.31 -12.18
C THR A 35 2.58 0.00 -12.29
N ILE A 36 1.38 0.01 -11.75
CA ILE A 36 0.47 -1.13 -11.58
C ILE A 36 -0.94 -0.65 -11.92
N GLY A 37 -1.63 -1.29 -12.87
CA GLY A 37 -2.97 -0.85 -13.30
C GLY A 37 -3.09 0.62 -13.74
N GLY A 38 -1.99 1.24 -14.20
CA GLY A 38 -1.94 2.67 -14.52
C GLY A 38 -1.78 3.62 -13.32
N ARG A 39 -1.58 3.08 -12.11
CA ARG A 39 -1.27 3.82 -10.88
C ARG A 39 0.18 3.58 -10.48
N THR A 40 0.89 4.62 -10.06
CA THR A 40 2.25 4.48 -9.52
C THR A 40 2.17 4.18 -8.03
N VAL A 41 2.82 3.09 -7.62
CA VAL A 41 2.93 2.62 -6.24
C VAL A 41 4.40 2.47 -5.91
N GLU A 42 4.75 2.68 -4.65
CA GLU A 42 6.14 2.65 -4.21
C GLU A 42 6.37 1.42 -3.33
N ALA A 43 7.57 0.86 -3.42
CA ALA A 43 7.97 -0.29 -2.62
C ALA A 43 9.34 -0.06 -1.97
N CYS A 44 9.56 -0.65 -0.80
CA CYS A 44 10.83 -0.51 -0.08
C CYS A 44 12.02 -1.21 -0.78
N CYS A 45 11.76 -2.13 -1.71
CA CYS A 45 12.79 -2.87 -2.46
C CYS A 45 12.24 -3.43 -3.77
N GLU A 46 13.14 -3.82 -4.69
CA GLU A 46 12.79 -4.43 -5.98
C GLU A 46 11.96 -5.71 -5.84
N GLU A 47 12.20 -6.51 -4.80
CA GLU A 47 11.42 -7.74 -4.55
C GLU A 47 9.96 -7.43 -4.24
N CYS A 48 9.70 -6.44 -3.38
CA CYS A 48 8.34 -6.00 -3.06
C CYS A 48 7.65 -5.43 -4.32
N ALA A 49 8.37 -4.62 -5.08
CA ALA A 49 7.95 -4.11 -6.38
C ALA A 49 7.57 -5.24 -7.36
N GLN A 50 8.38 -6.30 -7.43
CA GLN A 50 8.15 -7.43 -8.31
C GLN A 50 6.91 -8.24 -7.88
N LYS A 51 6.74 -8.50 -6.58
CA LYS A 51 5.55 -9.18 -6.04
C LYS A 51 4.27 -8.42 -6.34
N LEU A 52 4.29 -7.09 -6.21
CA LEU A 52 3.15 -6.24 -6.57
C LEU A 52 2.82 -6.32 -8.07
N ARG A 53 3.83 -6.27 -8.95
CA ARG A 53 3.65 -6.41 -10.41
C ARG A 53 3.13 -7.79 -10.80
N GLU A 54 3.58 -8.85 -10.13
CA GLU A 54 3.15 -10.22 -10.40
C GLU A 54 1.72 -10.49 -9.93
N ALA A 55 1.36 -9.98 -8.73
CA ALA A 55 0.00 -10.02 -8.22
C ALA A 55 -0.97 -9.35 -9.19
N GLU A 56 -0.58 -8.21 -9.78
CA GLU A 56 -1.43 -7.52 -10.75
C GLU A 56 -1.46 -8.14 -12.13
N ARG A 57 -0.37 -8.75 -12.61
CA ARG A 57 -0.44 -9.55 -13.84
C ARG A 57 -1.37 -10.78 -13.67
N SER A 58 -1.65 -11.18 -12.44
CA SER A 58 -2.47 -12.34 -12.09
C SER A 58 -3.90 -11.98 -11.65
N ALA A 59 -4.25 -10.68 -11.62
CA ALA A 59 -5.56 -10.15 -11.24
C ALA A 59 -6.42 -9.81 -12.47
#